data_AF-A0A0X8L3P6-F1
#
_entry.id   AF-A0A0X8L3P6-F1
#
_cell.length_a   1.000
_cell.length_b   1.000
_cell.length_c   1.000
_cell.angle_alpha   90.00
_cell.angle_beta   90.00
_cell.angle_gamma   90.00
#
_symmetry.space_group_name_H-M   'P 1'
#
loop_
_entity.id
_entity.type
_entity.pdbx_description
1 polymer ?
#
loop_
_entity_poly.entity_id
_entity_poly.type
_entity_poly.pdbx_seq_one_letter_code
_entity_poly.pdbx_strand_id
1 'polypeptide(L)'
;MFSQGHAGANAYARVGVQTGVMGASPHRLVVMLYQGARQAVAQARMHLQQGNIAARGEAITKAIGIIESGLQQALNKDAGGEIAARLDALYTYMSHRLLTANVQQSEPMLVEVDGLLATLEDAWIAIAPDAARMAAA
;
A
#
# COMPACT_ATOMS: atom_id res chain seq x y z
N MET A 1 -12.80 28.37 5.09
CA MET A 1 -13.56 27.10 5.13
C MET A 1 -12.72 26.03 4.44
N PHE A 2 -11.94 25.25 5.19
CA PHE A 2 -11.19 24.12 4.65
C PHE A 2 -11.67 22.86 5.37
N SER A 3 -12.34 21.98 4.62
CA SER A 3 -12.71 20.64 5.08
C SER A 3 -11.48 19.75 5.04
N GLN A 4 -10.72 19.72 6.14
CA GLN A 4 -9.62 18.78 6.35
C GLN A 4 -10.15 17.59 7.17
N GLY A 5 -10.21 16.42 6.54
CA GLY A 5 -10.51 15.15 7.23
C GLY A 5 -11.16 14.10 6.33
N HIS A 6 -12.04 14.49 5.42
CA HIS A 6 -12.89 13.53 4.69
C HIS A 6 -12.40 13.17 3.28
N ALA A 7 -11.50 13.96 2.69
CA ALA A 7 -11.11 13.78 1.29
C ALA A 7 -10.29 12.50 1.03
N GLY A 8 -9.45 12.09 1.99
CA GLY A 8 -8.65 10.85 1.88
C GLY A 8 -9.49 9.58 1.97
N ALA A 9 -10.52 9.56 2.83
CA ALA A 9 -11.39 8.40 3.00
C ALA A 9 -12.22 8.06 1.75
N ASN A 10 -12.51 9.07 0.89
CA ASN A 10 -13.21 8.86 -0.38
C ASN A 10 -12.30 8.34 -1.50
N ALA A 11 -10.97 8.35 -1.32
CA ALA A 11 -10.03 7.89 -2.34
C ALA A 11 -10.04 6.37 -2.49
N TYR A 12 -10.43 5.64 -1.44
CA TYR A 12 -10.67 4.21 -1.50
C TYR A 12 -12.17 3.94 -1.57
N ALA A 13 -12.55 2.95 -2.37
CA ALA A 13 -13.92 2.46 -2.33
C ALA A 13 -14.25 2.07 -0.89
N ARG A 14 -15.49 2.34 -0.45
CA ARG A 14 -16.04 1.60 0.68
C ARG A 14 -16.02 0.13 0.24
N VAL A 15 -14.95 -0.60 0.56
CA VAL A 15 -14.83 -2.04 0.33
C VAL A 15 -15.78 -2.72 1.31
N GLY A 16 -17.07 -2.55 1.06
CA GLY A 16 -18.14 -3.18 1.79
C GLY A 16 -18.54 -4.42 1.03
N VAL A 17 -18.26 -5.57 1.64
CA VAL A 17 -18.98 -6.83 1.45
C VAL A 17 -18.73 -7.53 0.10
N GLN A 18 -17.72 -8.42 0.06
CA GLN A 18 -17.86 -9.72 -0.61
C GLN A 18 -16.73 -10.75 -0.39
N THR A 19 -15.71 -10.47 0.42
CA THR A 19 -14.71 -11.49 0.77
C THR A 19 -14.86 -11.86 2.24
N GLY A 20 -15.09 -13.14 2.52
CA GLY A 20 -15.42 -13.72 3.83
C GLY A 20 -14.30 -13.64 4.89
N VAL A 21 -13.69 -12.48 5.08
CA VAL A 21 -12.88 -12.15 6.26
C VAL A 21 -13.84 -11.64 7.33
N MET A 22 -14.38 -12.56 8.13
CA MET A 22 -15.25 -12.20 9.26
C MET A 22 -14.52 -11.22 10.19
N GLY A 23 -14.95 -9.95 10.22
CA GLY A 23 -14.66 -9.01 11.32
C GLY A 23 -13.70 -7.84 11.07
N ALA A 24 -12.96 -7.78 9.96
CA ALA A 24 -12.07 -6.64 9.68
C ALA A 24 -12.82 -5.49 8.98
N SER A 25 -12.71 -4.27 9.50
CA SER A 25 -13.29 -3.10 8.82
C SER A 25 -12.57 -2.84 7.48
N PRO A 26 -13.24 -2.25 6.47
CA PRO A 26 -12.62 -1.93 5.18
C PRO A 26 -11.35 -1.08 5.34
N HIS A 27 -11.35 -0.20 6.35
CA HIS A 27 -10.20 0.60 6.73
C HIS A 27 -9.01 -0.27 7.16
N ARG A 28 -9.25 -1.30 7.98
CA ARG A 28 -8.21 -2.22 8.46
C ARG A 28 -7.63 -3.08 7.34
N LEU A 29 -8.44 -3.48 6.35
CA LEU A 29 -7.96 -4.24 5.19
C LEU A 29 -6.93 -3.44 4.39
N VAL A 30 -7.14 -2.14 4.18
CA VAL A 30 -6.16 -1.27 3.50
C VAL A 30 -4.86 -1.15 4.30
N VAL A 31 -4.93 -1.01 5.64
CA VAL A 31 -3.73 -1.05 6.50
C VAL A 31 -2.97 -2.37 6.33
N MET A 32 -3.67 -3.50 6.31
CA MET A 32 -3.05 -4.82 6.13
C MET A 32 -2.39 -4.96 4.75
N LEU A 33 -2.95 -4.35 3.70
CA LEU A 33 -2.32 -4.32 2.37
C LEU A 33 -1.02 -3.51 2.40
N TYR A 34 -1.00 -2.33 3.02
CA TYR A 34 0.26 -1.58 3.19
C TYR A 34 1.31 -2.39 3.95
N GLN A 35 0.94 -3.00 5.08
CA GLN A 35 1.84 -3.83 5.89
C GLN A 35 2.36 -5.03 5.10
N GLY A 36 1.51 -5.70 4.33
CA GLY A 36 1.89 -6.82 3.47
C GLY A 36 2.85 -6.42 2.36
N ALA A 37 2.62 -5.27 1.71
CA ALA A 37 3.51 -4.73 0.69
C ALA A 37 4.89 -4.41 1.29
N ARG A 38 4.93 -3.70 2.43
CA ARG A 38 6.17 -3.36 3.15
C ARG A 38 6.94 -4.59 3.61
N GLN A 39 6.25 -5.60 4.13
CA GLN A 39 6.88 -6.87 4.50
C GLN A 39 7.52 -7.56 3.29
N ALA A 40 6.85 -7.55 2.12
CA ALA A 40 7.41 -8.09 0.89
C ALA A 40 8.64 -7.30 0.42
N VAL A 41 8.63 -5.96 0.54
CA VAL A 41 9.82 -5.12 0.26
C VAL A 41 10.98 -5.43 1.22
N ALA A 42 10.70 -5.63 2.51
CA ALA A 42 11.71 -6.01 3.49
C ALA A 42 12.33 -7.39 3.17
N GLN A 43 11.52 -8.37 2.73
CA GLN A 43 12.00 -9.67 2.26
C GLN A 43 12.88 -9.53 1.01
N ALA A 44 12.48 -8.69 0.05
CA ALA A 44 13.29 -8.41 -1.13
C ALA A 44 14.66 -7.83 -0.76
N ARG A 45 14.72 -6.93 0.22
CA ARG A 45 15.98 -6.37 0.74
C ARG A 45 16.85 -7.43 1.38
N MET A 46 16.28 -8.28 2.25
CA MET A 46 17.00 -9.40 2.85
C MET A 46 17.59 -10.32 1.78
N HIS A 47 16.80 -10.72 0.78
CA HIS A 47 17.27 -11.59 -0.30
C HIS A 47 18.32 -10.91 -1.19
N LEU A 48 18.23 -9.60 -1.41
CA LEU A 48 19.26 -8.83 -2.10
C LEU A 48 20.60 -8.88 -1.36
N GLN A 49 20.58 -8.66 -0.04
CA GLN A 49 21.79 -8.71 0.80
C GLN A 49 22.41 -10.11 0.85
N GLN A 50 21.59 -11.15 0.75
CA GLN A 50 22.02 -12.56 0.72
C GLN A 50 22.44 -13.04 -0.68
N GLY A 51 22.26 -12.24 -1.74
CA GLY A 51 22.50 -12.67 -3.12
C GLY A 51 21.47 -13.64 -3.70
N ASN A 52 20.32 -13.82 -3.04
CA ASN A 52 19.26 -14.75 -3.44
C ASN A 52 18.36 -14.15 -4.53
N ILE A 53 18.80 -14.23 -5.78
CA ILE A 53 18.13 -13.56 -6.93
C ILE A 53 16.68 -14.03 -7.14
N ALA A 54 16.42 -15.34 -7.12
CA ALA A 54 15.08 -15.89 -7.35
C ALA A 54 14.09 -15.43 -6.27
N ALA A 55 14.44 -15.61 -5.00
CA ALA A 55 13.61 -15.21 -3.87
C ALA A 55 13.41 -13.67 -3.81
N ARG A 56 14.43 -12.89 -4.20
CA ARG A 56 14.28 -11.43 -4.39
C ARG A 56 13.23 -11.10 -5.43
N GLY A 57 13.27 -11.77 -6.59
CA GLY A 57 12.29 -11.58 -7.66
C GLY A 57 10.87 -11.92 -7.22
N GLU A 58 10.69 -13.01 -6.50
CA GLU A 58 9.40 -13.42 -5.93
C GLU A 58 8.86 -12.39 -4.93
N ALA A 59 9.70 -11.94 -4.00
CA ALA A 59 9.32 -10.93 -3.01
C ALA A 59 8.95 -9.58 -3.66
N ILE A 60 9.70 -9.14 -4.68
CA ILE A 60 9.39 -7.93 -5.44
C ILE A 60 8.08 -8.08 -6.21
N THR A 61 7.87 -9.21 -6.88
CA THR A 61 6.62 -9.49 -7.61
C THR A 61 5.43 -9.48 -6.68
N LYS A 62 5.58 -10.04 -5.47
CA LYS A 62 4.55 -10.00 -4.43
C LYS A 62 4.24 -8.58 -3.98
N ALA A 63 5.25 -7.75 -3.74
CA ALA A 63 5.05 -6.34 -3.37
C ALA A 63 4.28 -5.57 -4.45
N ILE A 64 4.69 -5.73 -5.73
CA ILE A 64 4.00 -5.13 -6.89
C ILE A 64 2.55 -5.61 -6.97
N GLY A 65 2.32 -6.92 -6.82
CA GLY A 65 0.96 -7.48 -6.87
C GLY A 65 0.03 -6.92 -5.78
N ILE A 66 0.54 -6.68 -4.57
CA ILE A 66 -0.24 -6.05 -3.49
C ILE A 66 -0.54 -4.57 -3.82
N ILE A 67 0.42 -3.85 -4.40
CA ILE A 67 0.25 -2.44 -4.78
C ILE A 67 -0.78 -2.32 -5.90
N GLU A 68 -0.60 -3.04 -7.00
CA GLU A 68 -1.44 -2.91 -8.20
C GLU A 68 -2.81 -3.54 -8.00
N SER A 69 -2.87 -4.81 -7.58
CA SER A 69 -4.14 -5.56 -7.49
C SER A 69 -4.86 -5.33 -6.16
N GLY A 70 -4.16 -4.89 -5.12
CA GLY A 70 -4.74 -4.62 -3.80
C GLY A 70 -5.08 -3.16 -3.58
N LEU A 71 -4.06 -2.29 -3.57
CA LEU A 71 -4.23 -0.87 -3.21
C LEU A 71 -4.80 -0.06 -4.37
N GLN A 72 -4.25 -0.19 -5.58
CA GLN A 72 -4.62 0.62 -6.72
C GLN A 72 -6.02 0.26 -7.25
N GLN A 73 -6.35 -1.03 -7.32
CA GLN A 73 -7.72 -1.48 -7.66
C GLN A 73 -8.76 -1.08 -6.61
N ALA A 74 -8.36 -0.91 -5.34
CA ALA A 74 -9.28 -0.46 -4.29
C ALA A 74 -9.58 1.05 -4.33
N LEU A 75 -8.92 1.81 -5.22
CA LEU A 75 -9.19 3.24 -5.37
C LEU A 75 -10.57 3.47 -6.00
N ASN A 76 -11.34 4.37 -5.39
CA ASN A 76 -12.58 4.86 -5.99
C ASN A 76 -12.26 6.09 -6.83
N LYS A 77 -12.08 5.89 -8.14
CA LYS A 77 -11.73 6.97 -9.07
C LYS A 77 -12.88 7.97 -9.26
N ASP A 78 -14.13 7.54 -9.08
CA ASP A 78 -15.31 8.39 -9.23
C ASP A 78 -15.53 9.31 -8.03
N ALA A 79 -15.40 8.79 -6.80
CA ALA A 79 -15.60 9.56 -5.57
C ALA A 79 -14.32 10.23 -5.06
N GLY A 80 -13.16 9.68 -5.38
CA GLY A 80 -11.85 10.14 -4.90
C GLY A 80 -11.24 11.28 -5.72
N GLY A 81 -11.74 11.51 -6.94
CA GLY A 81 -11.33 12.61 -7.81
C GLY A 81 -9.81 12.72 -7.94
N GLU A 82 -9.28 13.92 -7.70
CA GLU A 82 -7.86 14.21 -7.85
C GLU A 82 -6.96 13.40 -6.88
N ILE A 83 -7.46 13.07 -5.68
CA ILE A 83 -6.68 12.30 -4.70
C ILE A 83 -6.50 10.86 -5.19
N ALA A 84 -7.57 10.23 -5.69
CA ALA A 84 -7.47 8.89 -6.27
C ALA A 84 -6.51 8.88 -7.47
N ALA A 85 -6.55 9.90 -8.34
CA ALA A 85 -5.62 10.00 -9.47
C ALA A 85 -4.15 10.16 -9.03
N ARG A 86 -3.88 10.97 -8.00
CA ARG A 86 -2.52 11.14 -7.43
C ARG A 86 -2.01 9.85 -6.78
N LEU A 87 -2.87 9.13 -6.06
CA LEU A 87 -2.52 7.83 -5.46
C LEU A 87 -2.25 6.78 -6.54
N ASP A 88 -3.08 6.71 -7.59
CA ASP A 88 -2.90 5.81 -8.73
C ASP A 88 -1.54 6.04 -9.42
N ALA A 89 -1.17 7.30 -9.64
CA ALA A 89 0.14 7.67 -10.17
C ALA A 89 1.29 7.27 -9.23
N LEU A 90 1.12 7.46 -7.92
CA LEU A 90 2.13 7.08 -6.93
C LEU A 90 2.29 5.56 -6.84
N TYR A 91 1.21 4.78 -6.92
CA TYR A 91 1.27 3.32 -6.98
C TYR A 91 1.98 2.83 -8.23
N THR A 92 1.67 3.41 -9.39
CA THR A 92 2.37 3.11 -10.65
C THR A 92 3.87 3.40 -10.56
N TYR A 93 4.23 4.55 -9.96
CA TYR A 93 5.64 4.89 -9.71
C TYR A 93 6.33 3.85 -8.84
N MET A 94 5.74 3.45 -7.71
CA MET A 94 6.32 2.49 -6.79
C MET A 94 6.51 1.12 -7.45
N SER A 95 5.55 0.64 -8.23
CA SER A 95 5.68 -0.62 -8.98
C SER A 95 6.84 -0.59 -9.97
N HIS A 96 6.95 0.47 -10.76
CA HIS A 96 8.08 0.64 -11.70
C HIS A 96 9.42 0.75 -10.97
N ARG A 97 9.45 1.44 -9.82
CA ARG A 97 10.65 1.59 -9.00
C ARG A 97 11.11 0.26 -8.43
N LEU A 98 10.19 -0.58 -7.95
CA LEU A 98 10.48 -1.94 -7.46
C LEU A 98 11.03 -2.85 -8.57
N LEU A 99 10.42 -2.81 -9.77
CA LEU A 99 10.92 -3.55 -10.92
C LEU A 99 12.34 -3.12 -11.29
N THR A 100 12.58 -1.81 -11.33
CA THR A 100 13.90 -1.25 -11.62
C THR A 100 14.92 -1.61 -10.53
N ALA A 101 14.52 -1.59 -9.26
CA ALA A 101 15.35 -2.02 -8.13
C ALA A 101 15.78 -3.49 -8.27
N ASN A 102 14.90 -4.35 -8.79
CA ASN A 102 15.23 -5.75 -9.05
C ASN A 102 16.33 -5.88 -10.10
N VAL A 103 16.18 -5.18 -11.23
CA VAL A 103 17.12 -5.23 -12.36
C VAL A 103 18.47 -4.64 -11.98
N GLN A 104 18.46 -3.51 -11.28
CA GLN A 104 19.67 -2.79 -10.87
C GLN A 104 20.28 -3.28 -9.56
N GLN A 105 19.64 -4.23 -8.87
CA GLN A 105 20.03 -4.71 -7.55
C GLN A 105 20.21 -3.56 -6.54
N SER A 106 19.30 -2.59 -6.56
CA SER A 106 19.43 -1.35 -5.80
C SER A 106 18.63 -1.39 -4.51
N GLU A 107 19.30 -1.65 -3.39
CA GLU A 107 18.68 -1.54 -2.06
C GLU A 107 18.12 -0.12 -1.78
N PRO A 108 18.80 0.98 -2.14
CA PRO A 108 18.25 2.33 -1.93
C PRO A 108 16.86 2.53 -2.56
N MET A 109 16.61 1.94 -3.73
CA MET A 109 15.30 2.02 -4.38
C MET A 109 14.23 1.22 -3.65
N LEU A 110 14.59 0.09 -3.02
CA LEU A 110 13.69 -0.66 -2.15
C LEU A 110 13.37 0.12 -0.87
N VAL A 111 14.36 0.79 -0.28
CA VAL A 111 14.18 1.64 0.91
C VAL A 111 13.26 2.82 0.62
N GLU A 112 13.43 3.45 -0.55
CA GLU A 112 12.56 4.53 -0.99
C GLU A 112 11.09 4.09 -1.07
N VAL A 113 10.81 2.95 -1.71
CA VAL A 113 9.44 2.45 -1.84
C VAL A 113 8.85 2.06 -0.48
N ASP A 114 9.62 1.43 0.42
CA ASP A 114 9.16 1.15 1.78
C ASP A 114 8.81 2.44 2.55
N GLY A 115 9.62 3.50 2.40
CA GLY A 115 9.35 4.81 3.02
C GLY A 115 8.07 5.48 2.50
N LEU A 116 7.81 5.39 1.20
CA LEU A 116 6.57 5.89 0.60
C LEU A 116 5.36 5.10 1.11
N LEU A 117 5.44 3.77 1.14
CA LEU A 117 4.39 2.91 1.68
C LEU A 117 4.14 3.19 3.17
N ALA A 118 5.18 3.38 3.98
CA ALA A 118 5.07 3.71 5.40
C ALA A 118 4.35 5.05 5.60
N THR A 119 4.70 6.07 4.81
CA THR A 119 4.06 7.39 4.90
C THR A 119 2.57 7.30 4.56
N LEU A 120 2.20 6.52 3.55
CA LEU A 120 0.79 6.29 3.19
C LEU A 120 0.05 5.46 4.24
N GLU A 121 0.69 4.45 4.82
CA GLU A 121 0.15 3.66 5.93
C GLU A 121 -0.19 4.55 7.12
N ASP A 122 0.76 5.38 7.56
CA ASP A 122 0.57 6.29 8.69
C ASP A 122 -0.54 7.31 8.43
N ALA A 123 -0.54 7.90 7.23
CA ALA A 123 -1.58 8.83 6.81
C ALA A 123 -2.97 8.17 6.78
N TRP A 124 -3.04 6.91 6.36
CA TRP A 124 -4.27 6.14 6.36
C TRP A 124 -4.74 5.82 7.79
N ILE A 125 -3.86 5.32 8.66
CA ILE A 125 -4.19 5.05 10.07
C ILE A 125 -4.70 6.31 10.78
N ALA A 126 -4.12 7.48 10.48
CA ALA A 126 -4.50 8.74 11.10
C ALA A 126 -5.98 9.15 10.84
N ILE A 127 -6.56 8.71 9.71
CA ILE A 127 -7.94 9.00 9.33
C ILE A 127 -8.93 7.89 9.73
N ALA A 128 -8.51 6.94 10.57
CA ALA A 128 -9.38 5.90 11.09
C ALA A 128 -10.62 6.53 11.78
N PRO A 129 -11.85 6.07 11.47
CA PRO A 129 -13.04 6.52 12.18
C PRO A 129 -12.94 6.14 13.67
N ASP A 130 -13.50 6.94 14.58
CA ASP A 130 -13.35 6.74 16.05
C ASP A 130 -13.77 5.34 16.53
N ALA A 131 -14.72 4.69 15.85
CA ALA A 131 -15.10 3.31 16.13
C ALA A 131 -13.98 2.28 15.86
N ALA A 132 -13.05 2.58 14.95
CA ALA A 132 -11.89 1.74 14.65
C ALA A 132 -10.71 1.99 15.61
N ARG A 133 -10.61 3.18 16.24
CA ARG A 133 -9.65 3.44 17.33
C ARG A 133 -9.94 2.59 18.56
N MET A 134 -11.22 2.41 18.90
CA MET A 134 -11.64 1.65 20.08
C MET A 134 -11.46 0.13 19.95
N ALA A 135 -11.40 -0.41 18.73
CA ALA A 135 -11.18 -1.83 18.48
C ALA A 135 -9.69 -2.24 18.38
N ALA A 136 -8.79 -1.25 18.31
CA ALA A 136 -7.34 -1.46 18.25
C ALA A 136 -6.63 -1.18 19.60
N ALA A 137 -7.39 -0.85 20.64
CA ALA A 137 -6.93 -0.68 22.02
C ALA A 137 -7.37 -1.89 22.86
#